data_AF-G8PAD3-F1
#
_entry.id   AF-G8PAD3-F1
#
_cell.length_a   1.000
_cell.length_b   1.000
_cell.length_c   1.000
_cell.angle_alpha   90.00
_cell.angle_beta   90.00
_cell.angle_gamma   90.00
#
_symmetry.space_group_name_H-M   'P 1'
#
loop_
_entity.id
_entity.type
_entity.pdbx_description
1 polymer ?
#
loop_
_entity_poly.entity_id
_entity_poly.type
_entity_poly.pdbx_seq_one_letter_code
_entity_poly.pdbx_strand_id
1 'polypeptide(L)'
;MKRRLIWTVLVMVTILIGLGIGVWRNLDNNAYYYATHMPYRKDYYPVFRVVAVKPLPQSVNKVYPSNINYAIKNDNVDGLNGAINIDNVYKKGDYWSVDSDSLYYSLKFDSTSLKGMTAEFTSKMRLYDREGNGMKYDRSKMDNKLKDITQRIKKAVKKPKVNLQFLYNWIYM
;
A
#
# COMPACT_ATOMS: atom_id res chain seq x y z
N MET A 1 48.83 -2.53 18.51
CA MET A 1 47.77 -1.49 18.42
C MET A 1 46.89 -1.62 17.18
N LYS A 2 47.45 -1.64 15.95
CA LYS A 2 46.70 -1.73 14.68
C LYS A 2 45.72 -2.91 14.58
N ARG A 3 46.12 -4.12 14.98
CA ARG A 3 45.25 -5.33 14.93
C ARG A 3 44.02 -5.21 15.82
N ARG A 4 44.14 -4.59 17.01
CA ARG A 4 43.00 -4.36 17.92
C ARG A 4 42.03 -3.34 17.31
N LEU A 5 42.54 -2.26 16.72
CA LEU A 5 41.72 -1.26 16.02
C LEU A 5 40.94 -1.89 14.85
N ILE A 6 41.59 -2.74 14.04
CA ILE A 6 40.93 -3.44 12.93
C ILE A 6 39.78 -4.31 13.44
N TRP A 7 39.98 -5.10 14.50
CA TRP A 7 38.92 -5.91 15.09
C TRP A 7 37.78 -5.05 15.64
N THR A 8 38.09 -3.95 16.32
CA THR A 8 37.09 -3.01 16.84
C THR A 8 36.25 -2.41 15.71
N VAL A 9 36.87 -2.02 14.60
CA VAL A 9 36.16 -1.52 13.41
C VAL A 9 35.28 -2.62 12.78
N LEU A 10 35.81 -3.83 12.61
CA LEU A 10 35.04 -4.96 12.05
C LEU A 10 33.81 -5.31 12.89
N VAL A 11 33.95 -5.29 14.22
CA VAL A 11 32.83 -5.52 15.14
C VAL A 11 31.78 -4.42 14.99
N MET A 12 32.20 -3.14 14.95
CA MET A 12 31.28 -2.02 14.73
C MET A 12 30.53 -2.13 13.39
N VAL A 13 31.24 -2.42 12.30
CA VAL A 13 30.63 -2.60 10.97
C VAL A 13 29.61 -3.74 10.99
N THR A 14 29.95 -4.86 11.61
CA THR A 14 29.05 -6.01 11.72
C THR A 14 27.77 -5.65 12.49
N ILE A 15 27.91 -4.92 13.60
CA ILE A 15 26.76 -4.44 14.39
C ILE A 15 25.88 -3.51 13.56
N LEU A 16 26.47 -2.56 12.84
CA LEU A 16 25.71 -1.61 12.00
C LEU A 16 24.95 -2.31 10.88
N ILE A 17 25.56 -3.30 10.22
CA ILE A 17 24.90 -4.12 9.21
C ILE A 17 23.74 -4.90 9.83
N GLY A 18 23.96 -5.54 10.99
CA GLY A 18 22.91 -6.28 11.70
C GLY A 18 21.72 -5.41 12.07
N LEU A 19 21.97 -4.20 12.58
CA LEU A 19 20.93 -3.22 12.89
C LEU A 19 20.19 -2.77 11.62
N GLY A 20 20.91 -2.48 10.54
CA GLY A 20 20.32 -2.08 9.26
C GLY A 20 19.38 -3.15 8.69
N ILE A 21 19.82 -4.41 8.67
CA ILE A 21 19.00 -5.56 8.26
C ILE A 21 17.79 -5.73 9.18
N GLY A 22 17.99 -5.57 10.50
CA GLY A 22 16.92 -5.66 11.49
C GLY A 22 15.83 -4.61 11.28
N VAL A 23 16.23 -3.35 11.05
CA VAL A 23 15.32 -2.24 10.74
C VAL A 23 14.60 -2.49 9.43
N TRP A 24 15.32 -2.85 8.36
CA TRP A 24 14.73 -3.12 7.05
C TRP A 24 13.69 -4.25 7.12
N ARG A 25 14.04 -5.39 7.73
CA ARG A 25 13.10 -6.51 7.93
C ARG A 25 11.89 -6.11 8.77
N ASN A 26 12.07 -5.27 9.78
CA ASN A 26 10.95 -4.79 10.59
C ASN A 26 9.99 -3.92 9.77
N LEU A 27 10.52 -2.99 8.98
CA LEU A 27 9.71 -2.15 8.09
C LEU A 27 8.98 -3.00 7.04
N ASP A 28 9.68 -3.97 6.43
CA ASP A 28 9.11 -4.83 5.40
C ASP A 28 8.01 -5.76 5.94
N ASN A 29 8.28 -6.44 7.06
CA ASN A 29 7.30 -7.37 7.67
C ASN A 29 6.08 -6.65 8.26
N ASN A 30 6.21 -5.36 8.60
CA ASN A 30 5.14 -4.57 9.21
C ASN A 30 4.73 -3.39 8.33
N ALA A 31 4.94 -3.48 7.02
CA ALA A 31 4.73 -2.38 6.07
C ALA A 31 3.30 -1.81 6.15
N TYR A 32 2.28 -2.68 6.21
CA TYR A 32 0.89 -2.25 6.38
C TYR A 32 0.62 -1.55 7.71
N TYR A 33 1.31 -1.94 8.80
CA TYR A 33 1.19 -1.23 10.08
C TYR A 33 1.68 0.21 9.92
N TYR A 34 2.90 0.38 9.41
CA TYR A 34 3.48 1.71 9.21
C TYR A 34 2.67 2.57 8.24
N ALA A 35 2.20 1.99 7.13
CA ALA A 35 1.39 2.70 6.14
C ALA A 35 -0.02 3.11 6.64
N THR A 36 -0.48 2.60 7.78
CA THR A 36 -1.82 2.93 8.33
C THR A 36 -1.80 3.61 9.69
N HIS A 37 -0.69 3.54 10.43
CA HIS A 37 -0.55 4.08 11.78
C HIS A 37 0.34 5.32 11.87
N MET A 38 1.15 5.61 10.85
CA MET A 38 1.85 6.89 10.77
C MET A 38 0.87 8.06 10.53
N PRO A 39 1.20 9.27 11.02
CA PRO A 39 0.33 10.43 10.87
C PRO A 39 0.44 10.98 9.44
N TYR A 40 -0.55 10.65 8.61
CA TYR A 40 -0.67 11.20 7.25
C TYR A 40 -1.72 12.30 7.20
N ARG A 41 -1.54 13.23 6.25
CA ARG A 41 -2.54 14.28 5.98
C ARG A 41 -3.84 13.65 5.46
N LYS A 42 -4.95 14.38 5.59
CA LYS A 42 -6.25 13.97 5.04
C LYS A 42 -6.12 13.71 3.53
N ASP A 43 -6.77 12.66 3.06
CA ASP A 43 -6.85 12.24 1.65
C ASP A 43 -5.51 11.72 1.07
N TYR A 44 -4.61 11.26 1.95
CA TYR A 44 -3.39 10.53 1.62
C TYR A 44 -3.58 9.05 1.98
N TYR A 45 -3.22 8.16 1.06
CA TYR A 45 -3.46 6.72 1.17
C TYR A 45 -2.20 5.88 0.92
N PRO A 46 -1.17 6.01 1.78
CA PRO A 46 0.11 5.31 1.57
C PRO A 46 0.00 3.78 1.63
N VAL A 47 -1.10 3.25 2.15
CA VAL A 47 -1.39 1.82 2.16
C VAL A 47 -1.36 1.19 0.77
N PHE A 48 -1.73 1.91 -0.29
CA PHE A 48 -1.78 1.37 -1.65
C PHE A 48 -0.40 1.11 -2.27
N ARG A 49 0.67 1.77 -1.77
CA ARG A 49 2.05 1.36 -2.10
C ARG A 49 2.36 -0.07 -1.64
N VAL A 50 1.79 -0.46 -0.50
CA VAL A 50 2.02 -1.78 0.08
C VAL A 50 1.17 -2.82 -0.63
N VAL A 51 -0.06 -2.47 -1.02
CA VAL A 51 -0.96 -3.32 -1.82
C VAL A 51 -0.31 -3.79 -3.13
N ALA A 52 0.48 -2.91 -3.76
CA ALA A 52 1.16 -3.23 -5.01
C ALA A 52 2.24 -4.32 -4.92
N VAL A 53 2.75 -4.60 -3.72
CA VAL A 53 3.91 -5.49 -3.51
C VAL A 53 3.72 -6.54 -2.42
N LYS A 54 2.63 -6.50 -1.65
CA LYS A 54 2.36 -7.45 -0.56
C LYS A 54 0.90 -7.89 -0.52
N PRO A 55 0.64 -9.16 -0.18
CA PRO A 55 -0.72 -9.65 -0.02
C PRO A 55 -1.45 -8.90 1.10
N LEU A 56 -2.72 -8.58 0.85
CA LEU A 56 -3.62 -8.06 1.87
C LEU A 56 -3.80 -9.06 3.02
N PRO A 57 -4.05 -8.57 4.25
CA PRO A 57 -4.51 -9.42 5.35
C PRO A 57 -5.76 -10.21 4.93
N GLN A 58 -5.83 -11.48 5.32
CA GLN A 58 -6.88 -12.40 4.86
C GLN A 58 -8.31 -11.88 5.14
N SER A 59 -8.53 -11.22 6.29
CA SER A 59 -9.83 -10.63 6.63
C SER A 59 -10.22 -9.47 5.72
N VAL A 60 -9.26 -8.71 5.21
CA VAL A 60 -9.48 -7.62 4.25
C VAL A 60 -9.68 -8.20 2.86
N ASN A 61 -8.85 -9.17 2.44
CA ASN A 61 -8.93 -9.80 1.14
C ASN A 61 -10.27 -10.51 0.86
N LYS A 62 -10.98 -10.95 1.91
CA LYS A 62 -12.34 -11.50 1.80
C LYS A 62 -13.37 -10.47 1.33
N VAL A 63 -13.14 -9.18 1.60
CA VAL A 63 -14.04 -8.08 1.25
C VAL A 63 -13.54 -7.34 0.01
N TYR A 64 -12.22 -7.21 -0.12
CA TYR A 64 -11.53 -6.49 -1.17
C TYR A 64 -10.50 -7.42 -1.82
N PRO A 65 -10.88 -8.13 -2.89
CA PRO A 65 -10.00 -9.07 -3.55
C PRO A 65 -8.74 -8.37 -4.10
N SER A 66 -7.57 -8.88 -3.73
CA SER A 66 -6.28 -8.43 -4.24
C SER A 66 -5.71 -9.43 -5.24
N ASN A 67 -5.16 -8.89 -6.34
CA ASN A 67 -4.46 -9.68 -7.35
C ASN A 67 -3.29 -10.48 -6.76
N ILE A 68 -2.50 -9.91 -5.84
CA ILE A 68 -1.37 -10.62 -5.22
C ILE A 68 -1.87 -11.81 -4.40
N ASN A 69 -2.94 -11.64 -3.62
CA ASN A 69 -3.51 -12.76 -2.87
C ASN A 69 -4.02 -13.87 -3.80
N TYR A 70 -4.61 -13.50 -4.94
CA TYR A 70 -5.04 -14.46 -5.96
C TYR A 70 -3.85 -15.14 -6.63
N ALA A 71 -2.83 -14.39 -7.03
CA ALA A 71 -1.60 -14.89 -7.65
C ALA A 71 -0.89 -15.92 -6.76
N ILE A 72 -0.68 -15.59 -5.47
CA ILE A 72 -0.09 -16.49 -4.49
C ILE A 72 -0.95 -17.75 -4.30
N LYS A 73 -2.28 -17.60 -4.23
CA LYS A 73 -3.19 -18.74 -4.05
C LYS A 73 -3.12 -19.74 -5.22
N ASN A 74 -2.88 -19.24 -6.44
CA ASN A 74 -2.89 -20.06 -7.66
C ASN A 74 -1.48 -20.35 -8.20
N ASP A 75 -0.42 -20.05 -7.43
CA ASP A 75 0.98 -20.21 -7.85
C ASP A 75 1.31 -19.51 -9.19
N ASN A 76 0.66 -18.37 -9.45
CA ASN A 76 0.83 -17.60 -10.68
C ASN A 76 1.84 -16.47 -10.46
N VAL A 77 3.10 -16.72 -10.82
CA VAL A 77 4.23 -15.80 -10.62
C VAL A 77 4.14 -14.55 -11.50
N ASP A 78 3.49 -14.64 -12.65
CA ASP A 78 3.31 -13.53 -13.60
C ASP A 78 2.21 -12.54 -13.17
N GLY A 79 1.39 -12.91 -12.18
CA GLY A 79 0.26 -12.12 -11.67
C GLY A 79 0.60 -11.13 -10.55
N LEU A 80 1.89 -10.88 -10.26
CA LEU A 80 2.34 -10.10 -9.09
C LEU A 80 2.23 -8.57 -9.25
N ASN A 81 1.39 -8.07 -10.15
CA ASN A 81 0.99 -6.65 -10.16
C ASN A 81 -0.20 -6.43 -9.22
N GLY A 82 0.09 -5.94 -8.02
CA GLY A 82 -0.88 -5.80 -6.94
C GLY A 82 -1.87 -4.66 -7.16
N ALA A 83 -3.07 -5.02 -7.59
CA ALA A 83 -4.23 -4.15 -7.52
C ALA A 83 -5.31 -4.77 -6.62
N ILE A 84 -6.20 -3.92 -6.11
CA ILE A 84 -7.49 -4.33 -5.56
C ILE A 84 -8.54 -4.05 -6.63
N ASN A 85 -9.27 -5.09 -7.01
CA ASN A 85 -10.34 -5.00 -7.99
C ASN A 85 -11.69 -5.12 -7.29
N ILE A 86 -12.60 -4.18 -7.60
CA ILE A 86 -13.89 -4.07 -6.95
C ILE A 86 -14.95 -3.86 -8.02
N ASP A 87 -15.87 -4.80 -8.12
CA ASP A 87 -17.04 -4.69 -8.98
C ASP A 87 -18.23 -4.05 -8.23
N ASN A 88 -19.14 -3.44 -8.97
CA ASN A 88 -20.41 -2.93 -8.47
C ASN A 88 -20.25 -1.85 -7.37
N VAL A 89 -19.31 -0.92 -7.54
CA VAL A 89 -19.00 0.17 -6.63
C VAL A 89 -20.09 1.25 -6.63
N TYR A 90 -20.53 1.72 -7.79
CA TYR A 90 -21.61 2.71 -7.92
C TYR A 90 -22.85 2.16 -8.59
N LYS A 91 -22.67 1.29 -9.58
CA LYS A 91 -23.76 0.68 -10.36
C LYS A 91 -23.43 -0.77 -10.65
N LYS A 92 -24.47 -1.61 -10.80
CA LYS A 92 -24.26 -3.00 -11.20
C LYS A 92 -23.49 -3.07 -12.52
N GLY A 93 -22.38 -3.81 -12.53
CA GLY A 93 -21.50 -4.01 -13.68
C GLY A 93 -20.38 -2.97 -13.85
N ASP A 94 -20.29 -1.98 -12.95
CA ASP A 94 -19.14 -1.08 -12.93
C ASP A 94 -17.94 -1.71 -12.22
N TYR A 95 -16.74 -1.18 -12.49
CA TYR A 95 -15.47 -1.77 -12.11
C TYR A 95 -14.50 -0.72 -11.61
N TRP A 96 -13.84 -1.01 -10.48
CA TRP A 96 -12.76 -0.24 -9.89
C TRP A 96 -11.51 -1.09 -9.80
N SER A 97 -10.37 -0.50 -10.15
CA SER A 97 -9.06 -1.06 -9.83
C SER A 97 -8.21 0.00 -9.16
N VAL A 98 -7.56 -0.34 -8.06
CA VAL A 98 -6.64 0.56 -7.37
C VAL A 98 -5.31 -0.13 -7.10
N ASP A 99 -4.23 0.50 -7.55
CA ASP A 99 -2.84 0.05 -7.40
C ASP A 99 -1.98 1.12 -6.71
N SER A 100 -0.65 1.03 -6.82
CA SER A 100 0.29 1.98 -6.22
C SER A 100 0.24 3.40 -6.81
N ASP A 101 -0.19 3.52 -8.06
CA ASP A 101 0.02 4.73 -8.87
C ASP A 101 -1.30 5.36 -9.28
N SER A 102 -2.34 4.55 -9.45
CA SER A 102 -3.62 5.02 -9.95
C SER A 102 -4.81 4.26 -9.38
N LEU A 103 -5.95 4.89 -9.56
CA LEU A 103 -7.27 4.32 -9.42
C LEU A 103 -7.96 4.46 -10.77
N TYR A 104 -8.39 3.34 -11.33
CA TYR A 104 -9.18 3.30 -12.54
C TYR A 104 -10.64 2.95 -12.22
N TYR A 105 -11.57 3.71 -12.79
CA TYR A 105 -12.99 3.47 -12.77
C TYR A 105 -13.52 3.27 -14.19
N SER A 106 -14.39 2.27 -14.40
CA SER A 106 -15.18 2.13 -15.62
C SER A 106 -16.62 1.73 -15.32
N LEU A 107 -17.56 2.19 -16.15
CA LEU A 107 -18.98 1.79 -16.10
C LEU A 107 -19.23 0.38 -16.65
N LYS A 108 -18.31 -0.15 -17.45
CA LYS A 108 -18.31 -1.53 -17.95
C LYS A 108 -16.87 -2.02 -18.06
N PHE A 109 -16.63 -3.26 -17.63
CA PHE A 109 -15.37 -3.92 -17.96
C PHE A 109 -15.36 -4.21 -19.47
N ASP A 110 -14.69 -3.34 -20.23
CA ASP A 110 -14.49 -3.48 -21.66
C ASP A 110 -13.01 -3.23 -21.95
N SER A 111 -12.30 -4.31 -22.31
CA SER A 111 -10.87 -4.26 -22.64
C SER A 111 -10.56 -3.43 -23.89
N THR A 112 -11.59 -3.03 -24.65
CA THR A 112 -11.46 -2.31 -25.93
C THR A 112 -11.93 -0.86 -25.89
N SER A 113 -12.59 -0.41 -24.83
CA SER A 113 -12.99 1.00 -24.68
C SER A 113 -12.53 1.61 -23.36
N LEU A 114 -11.59 2.56 -23.44
CA LEU A 114 -11.11 3.43 -22.36
C LEU A 114 -12.17 4.46 -21.93
N LYS A 115 -13.46 4.07 -21.90
CA LYS A 115 -14.52 4.88 -21.31
C LYS A 115 -14.48 4.69 -19.80
N GLY A 116 -13.47 5.31 -19.21
CA GLY A 116 -13.18 5.26 -17.79
C GLY A 116 -12.73 6.61 -17.26
N MET A 117 -12.52 6.65 -15.95
CA MET A 117 -11.94 7.76 -15.24
C MET A 117 -10.73 7.24 -14.47
N THR A 118 -9.64 8.01 -14.50
CA THR A 118 -8.41 7.67 -13.80
C THR A 118 -8.11 8.77 -12.78
N ALA A 119 -7.87 8.38 -11.53
CA ALA A 119 -7.25 9.26 -10.55
C ALA A 119 -5.84 8.72 -10.26
N GLU A 120 -4.91 9.61 -9.98
CA GLU A 120 -3.53 9.24 -9.74
C GLU A 120 -3.15 9.54 -8.29
N PHE A 121 -2.24 8.73 -7.77
CA PHE A 121 -1.57 9.02 -6.52
C PHE A 121 -0.31 9.84 -6.81
N THR A 122 -0.18 10.96 -6.12
CA THR A 122 1.11 11.68 -6.10
C THR A 122 2.20 10.79 -5.49
N SER A 123 3.47 11.20 -5.62
CA SER A 123 4.58 10.56 -4.90
C SER A 123 4.34 10.44 -3.38
N LYS A 124 3.56 11.34 -2.78
CA LYS A 124 3.19 11.31 -1.36
C LYS A 124 1.91 10.51 -1.08
N MET A 125 1.34 9.86 -2.09
CA MET A 125 0.10 9.07 -2.00
C MET A 125 -1.16 9.89 -1.72
N ARG A 126 -1.13 11.20 -2.01
CA ARG A 126 -2.34 12.00 -2.13
C ARG A 126 -3.04 11.66 -3.44
N LEU A 127 -4.32 11.34 -3.37
CA LEU A 127 -5.13 11.08 -4.56
C LEU A 127 -5.52 12.41 -5.21
N TYR A 128 -5.17 12.59 -6.47
CA TYR A 128 -5.56 13.76 -7.28
C TYR A 128 -6.24 13.31 -8.57
N ASP A 129 -7.17 14.13 -9.02
CA ASP A 129 -8.02 13.80 -10.15
C ASP A 129 -7.25 14.13 -11.42
N ARG A 130 -7.11 13.15 -12.32
CA ARG A 130 -6.73 13.41 -13.70
C ARG A 130 -8.02 13.35 -14.50
N GLU A 131 -8.59 14.50 -14.85
CA GLU A 131 -9.82 14.52 -15.63
C GLU A 131 -9.61 13.74 -16.93
N GLY A 132 -10.28 12.60 -17.07
CA GLY A 132 -10.25 11.74 -18.24
C GLY A 132 -11.64 11.62 -18.87
N ASN A 133 -11.72 11.87 -20.18
CA ASN A 133 -12.80 11.52 -21.11
C ASN A 133 -14.26 11.85 -20.67
N GLY A 134 -14.48 12.96 -19.95
CA GLY A 134 -15.81 13.54 -19.76
C GLY A 134 -16.75 12.83 -18.78
N MET A 135 -16.25 11.90 -17.95
CA MET A 135 -17.06 11.33 -16.86
C MET A 135 -16.84 12.05 -15.53
N LYS A 136 -17.91 12.66 -15.00
CA LYS A 136 -17.96 13.16 -13.61
C LYS A 136 -18.19 11.99 -12.66
N TYR A 137 -17.40 11.90 -11.59
CA TYR A 137 -17.54 10.89 -10.54
C TYR A 137 -17.67 11.54 -9.16
N ASP A 138 -18.18 10.77 -8.22
CA ASP A 138 -18.33 11.21 -6.84
C ASP A 138 -17.01 10.99 -6.08
N ARG A 139 -16.19 12.04 -6.02
CA ARG A 139 -14.91 12.04 -5.29
C ARG A 139 -15.08 11.65 -3.82
N SER A 140 -16.19 12.03 -3.18
CA SER A 140 -16.46 11.71 -1.78
C SER A 140 -16.63 10.21 -1.57
N LYS A 141 -17.40 9.55 -2.45
CA LYS A 141 -17.54 8.09 -2.37
C LYS A 141 -16.22 7.36 -2.65
N MET A 142 -15.39 7.88 -3.54
CA MET A 142 -14.04 7.36 -3.78
C MET A 142 -13.18 7.40 -2.53
N ASP A 143 -13.07 8.59 -1.94
CA ASP A 143 -12.33 8.78 -0.72
C ASP A 143 -12.90 7.90 0.41
N ASN A 144 -14.22 7.74 0.51
CA ASN A 144 -14.82 6.86 1.51
C ASN A 144 -14.43 5.38 1.33
N LYS A 145 -14.32 4.90 0.08
CA LYS A 145 -13.89 3.52 -0.19
C LYS A 145 -12.42 3.31 0.16
N LEU A 146 -11.55 4.25 -0.24
CA LEU A 146 -10.13 4.20 0.10
C LEU A 146 -9.91 4.30 1.62
N LYS A 147 -10.70 5.14 2.31
CA LYS A 147 -10.73 5.22 3.78
C LYS A 147 -11.18 3.90 4.40
N ASP A 148 -12.25 3.27 3.90
CA ASP A 148 -12.73 1.98 4.42
C ASP A 148 -11.67 0.88 4.28
N ILE A 149 -11.03 0.75 3.10
CA ILE A 149 -9.94 -0.21 2.88
C ILE A 149 -8.80 0.07 3.86
N THR A 150 -8.35 1.32 3.97
CA THR A 150 -7.28 1.74 4.88
C THR A 150 -7.62 1.41 6.34
N GLN A 151 -8.86 1.66 6.78
CA GLN A 151 -9.31 1.38 8.14
C GLN A 151 -9.41 -0.12 8.44
N ARG A 152 -9.87 -0.93 7.48
CA ARG A 152 -9.92 -2.38 7.64
C ARG A 152 -8.52 -2.98 7.73
N ILE A 153 -7.59 -2.52 6.92
CA ILE A 153 -6.18 -2.91 7.02
C ILE A 153 -5.62 -2.50 8.37
N LYS A 154 -5.84 -1.23 8.78
CA LYS A 154 -5.39 -0.72 10.08
C LYS A 154 -5.85 -1.59 11.25
N LYS A 155 -7.10 -2.06 11.23
CA LYS A 155 -7.68 -2.94 12.25
C LYS A 155 -7.17 -4.39 12.16
N ALA A 156 -6.84 -4.86 10.96
CA ALA A 156 -6.41 -6.25 10.74
C ALA A 156 -4.93 -6.50 11.08
N VAL A 157 -4.08 -5.47 11.01
CA VAL A 157 -2.64 -5.61 11.24
C VAL A 157 -2.26 -5.50 12.71
N LYS A 158 -1.33 -6.36 13.14
CA LYS A 158 -0.81 -6.37 14.50
C LYS A 158 0.28 -5.30 14.67
N LYS A 159 0.40 -4.78 15.89
CA LYS A 159 1.50 -3.89 16.26
C LYS A 159 2.85 -4.63 16.16
N PRO A 160 3.88 -4.04 15.53
CA PRO A 160 5.22 -4.61 15.48
C PRO A 160 5.82 -4.72 16.89
N LYS A 161 6.66 -5.74 17.10
CA LYS A 161 7.39 -5.92 18.37
C LYS A 161 8.30 -4.73 18.68
N VAL A 162 9.03 -4.26 17.67
CA VAL A 162 9.80 -3.02 17.71
C VAL A 162 9.05 -2.02 16.83
N ASN A 163 8.39 -1.04 17.45
CA ASN A 163 7.60 -0.04 16.73
C ASN A 163 8.46 1.16 16.36
N LEU A 164 8.91 1.27 15.11
CA LEU A 164 9.76 2.37 14.65
C LEU A 164 9.01 3.71 14.51
N GLN A 165 7.71 3.76 14.77
CA GLN A 165 6.96 5.02 14.79
C GLN A 165 7.51 6.00 15.84
N PHE A 166 8.11 5.52 16.93
CA PHE A 166 8.73 6.41 17.92
C PHE A 166 9.86 7.25 17.30
N LEU A 167 10.62 6.71 16.33
CA LEU A 167 11.68 7.45 15.66
C LEU A 167 11.12 8.59 14.82
N TYR A 168 10.00 8.34 14.12
CA TYR A 168 9.32 9.39 13.38
C TYR A 168 8.84 10.51 14.31
N ASN A 169 8.18 10.15 15.40
CA ASN A 169 7.72 11.12 16.38
C ASN A 169 8.90 11.90 16.97
N TRP A 170 10.03 11.26 17.27
CA TRP A 170 11.21 11.93 17.83
C TRP A 170 11.89 12.90 16.86
N ILE A 171 11.84 12.66 15.55
CA ILE A 171 12.51 13.51 14.55
C ILE A 171 11.61 14.66 14.08
N TYR A 172 10.29 14.45 14.04
CA TYR A 172 9.35 15.36 13.36
C TYR A 172 8.28 15.97 14.26
N MET A 173 8.21 15.61 15.55
CA MET A 173 7.35 16.24 16.56
C MET A 173 8.20 16.84 17.66
#